data_AF-A0A4Q0ZCD1-F1
#
_entry.id   AF-A0A4Q0ZCD1-F1
#
_cell.length_a   1.000
_cell.length_b   1.000
_cell.length_c   1.000
_cell.angle_alpha   90.00
_cell.angle_beta   90.00
_cell.angle_gamma   90.00
#
_symmetry.space_group_name_H-M   'P 1'
#
loop_
_entity.id
_entity.type
_entity.pdbx_description
1 polymer ?
#
loop_
_entity_poly.entity_id
_entity_poly.type
_entity_poly.pdbx_seq_one_letter_code
_entity_poly.pdbx_strand_id
1 'polypeptide(L)'
;MIRTTSLISDEDGYKKYNLFEIHEDLTSIIADDYLSYASKDFKKESYCELMYKKNFYDKYDVEIYKEVYEKYINNEKFKHKAKFIYSIIDYDKYVDFVEKNQTIENPNELIISYSVVDSDGVKINIYNLGISDIAFVF
;
A
#
# COMPACT_ATOMS: atom_id res chain seq x y z
N MET A 1 -6.41 -4.60 16.07
CA MET A 1 -5.42 -3.81 15.27
C MET A 1 -4.02 -4.22 15.69
N ILE A 2 -3.19 -4.68 14.75
CA ILE A 2 -1.79 -5.03 14.99
C ILE A 2 -0.90 -3.82 14.66
N ARG A 3 -0.07 -3.43 15.62
CA ARG A 3 0.86 -2.31 15.47
C ARG A 3 2.29 -2.83 15.33
N THR A 4 2.96 -2.42 14.26
CA THR A 4 4.35 -2.84 13.97
C THR A 4 5.20 -1.65 13.57
N THR A 5 6.47 -1.66 13.99
CA THR A 5 7.45 -0.63 13.65
C THR A 5 8.73 -1.26 13.10
N SER A 6 9.36 -0.61 12.13
CA SER A 6 10.68 -1.01 11.63
C SER A 6 11.52 0.23 11.32
N LEU A 7 12.86 0.11 11.40
CA LEU A 7 13.78 1.20 11.09
C LEU A 7 13.78 1.46 9.57
N ILE A 8 13.61 2.72 9.18
CA ILE A 8 13.79 3.20 7.81
C ILE A 8 15.23 3.64 7.61
N SER A 9 15.71 4.53 8.47
CA SER A 9 17.02 5.17 8.38
C SER A 9 17.55 5.57 9.76
N ASP A 10 18.88 5.64 9.86
CA ASP A 10 19.63 6.16 11.01
C ASP A 10 20.75 7.05 10.43
N GLU A 11 20.52 8.35 10.43
CA GLU A 11 21.41 9.36 9.82
C GLU A 11 21.87 10.31 10.92
N ASP A 12 23.16 10.26 11.27
CA ASP A 12 23.79 11.11 12.29
C ASP A 12 23.05 11.12 13.64
N GLY A 13 22.45 9.98 14.02
CA GLY A 13 21.70 9.80 15.26
C GLY A 13 20.21 10.15 15.17
N TYR A 14 19.75 10.74 14.05
CA TYR A 14 18.34 10.95 13.77
C TYR A 14 17.75 9.73 13.07
N LYS A 15 16.72 9.14 13.67
CA LYS A 15 16.14 7.87 13.22
C LYS A 15 14.74 8.06 12.69
N LYS A 16 14.42 7.40 11.59
CA LYS A 16 13.06 7.30 11.05
C LYS A 16 12.58 5.86 11.11
N TYR A 17 11.31 5.68 11.42
CA TYR A 17 10.67 4.38 11.54
C TYR A 17 9.40 4.33 10.71
N ASN A 18 9.15 3.19 10.10
CA ASN A 18 7.84 2.82 9.62
C ASN A 18 6.97 2.55 10.84
N LEU A 19 5.72 2.99 10.80
CA LEU A 19 4.67 2.61 11.73
C LEU A 19 3.46 2.13 10.93
N PHE A 20 3.18 0.84 11.04
CA PHE A 20 2.01 0.20 10.46
C PHE A 20 1.00 -0.14 11.56
N GLU A 21 -0.27 0.14 11.29
CA GLU A 21 -1.42 -0.21 12.12
C GLU A 21 -2.43 -0.93 11.21
N ILE A 22 -2.51 -2.25 11.33
CA ILE A 22 -3.20 -3.13 10.37
C ILE A 22 -4.36 -3.84 11.07
N HIS A 23 -5.55 -3.81 10.46
CA HIS A 23 -6.69 -4.58 10.95
C HIS A 23 -6.35 -6.08 10.95
N GLU A 24 -6.78 -6.81 11.98
CA GLU A 24 -6.38 -8.22 12.18
C GLU A 24 -6.76 -9.10 10.99
N ASP A 25 -7.96 -8.89 10.44
CA ASP A 25 -8.45 -9.65 9.27
C ASP A 25 -7.65 -9.38 7.99
N LEU A 26 -6.94 -8.24 7.91
CA LEU A 26 -6.10 -7.90 6.77
C LEU A 26 -4.67 -8.43 6.90
N THR A 27 -4.28 -8.98 8.05
CA THR A 27 -2.91 -9.51 8.24
C THR A 27 -2.58 -10.64 7.27
N SER A 28 -3.60 -11.41 6.87
CA SER A 28 -3.47 -12.52 5.94
C SER A 28 -3.05 -12.11 4.53
N ILE A 29 -3.28 -10.85 4.12
CA ILE A 29 -2.93 -10.34 2.78
C ILE A 29 -1.63 -9.54 2.76
N ILE A 30 -0.98 -9.34 3.90
CA ILE A 30 0.25 -8.53 3.98
C ILE A 30 1.44 -9.31 3.41
N ALA A 31 2.25 -8.61 2.62
CA ALA A 31 3.52 -9.13 2.11
C ALA A 31 4.54 -9.33 3.23
N ASP A 32 5.30 -10.42 3.18
CA ASP A 32 6.23 -10.78 4.28
C ASP A 32 7.33 -9.74 4.53
N ASP A 33 7.70 -8.98 3.49
CA ASP A 33 8.75 -7.96 3.50
C ASP A 33 8.21 -6.52 3.61
N TYR A 34 6.92 -6.31 3.92
CA TYR A 34 6.30 -4.99 3.97
C TYR A 34 7.02 -3.99 4.89
N LEU A 35 7.66 -4.48 5.96
CA LEU A 35 8.44 -3.68 6.90
C LEU A 35 9.70 -3.07 6.28
N SER A 36 10.17 -3.60 5.15
CA SER A 36 11.30 -3.02 4.41
C SER A 36 10.93 -1.76 3.65
N TYR A 37 9.63 -1.45 3.49
CA TYR A 37 9.17 -0.28 2.73
C TYR A 37 9.89 1.01 3.16
N ALA A 38 10.25 1.84 2.18
CA ALA A 38 11.01 3.09 2.33
C ALA A 38 12.43 2.97 2.94
N SER A 39 12.85 1.78 3.39
CA SER A 39 14.21 1.53 3.85
C SER A 39 15.16 1.23 2.69
N LYS A 40 16.47 1.25 2.95
CA LYS A 40 17.50 0.81 2.00
C LYS A 40 17.37 -0.65 1.56
N ASP A 41 16.66 -1.47 2.35
CA ASP A 41 16.49 -2.90 2.09
C ASP A 41 15.23 -3.20 1.24
N PHE A 42 14.47 -2.16 0.86
CA PHE A 42 13.32 -2.29 -0.02
C PHE A 42 13.75 -2.72 -1.42
N LYS A 43 13.17 -3.82 -1.92
CA LYS A 43 13.54 -4.42 -3.22
C LYS A 43 12.39 -4.56 -4.21
N LYS A 44 11.19 -4.11 -3.85
CA LYS A 44 9.96 -4.29 -4.64
C LYS A 44 9.65 -3.15 -5.60
N GLU A 45 10.55 -2.19 -5.80
CA GLU A 45 10.30 -1.04 -6.67
C GLU A 45 9.91 -1.48 -8.10
N SER A 46 10.69 -2.35 -8.73
CA SER A 46 10.37 -2.86 -10.08
C SER A 46 9.06 -3.66 -10.12
N TYR A 47 8.73 -4.38 -9.04
CA TYR A 47 7.46 -5.10 -8.92
C TYR A 47 6.27 -4.12 -8.84
N CYS A 48 6.37 -3.07 -8.03
CA CYS A 48 5.34 -2.04 -7.92
C CYS A 48 5.09 -1.31 -9.26
N GLU A 49 6.15 -1.03 -10.03
CA GLU A 49 6.03 -0.47 -11.39
C GLU A 49 5.30 -1.44 -12.34
N LEU A 50 5.70 -2.71 -12.33
CA LEU A 50 5.10 -3.74 -13.17
C LEU A 50 3.61 -3.90 -12.88
N MET A 51 3.24 -3.96 -11.60
CA MET A 51 1.84 -4.09 -11.17
C MET A 51 1.02 -2.86 -11.56
N TYR A 52 1.57 -1.66 -11.38
CA TYR A 52 0.89 -0.44 -11.82
C TYR A 52 0.68 -0.41 -13.33
N LYS A 53 1.69 -0.81 -14.11
CA LYS A 53 1.56 -0.93 -15.56
C LYS A 53 0.48 -1.91 -15.96
N LYS A 54 0.46 -3.10 -15.36
CA LYS A 54 -0.52 -4.15 -15.66
C LYS A 54 -1.96 -3.71 -15.36
N ASN A 55 -2.19 -3.08 -14.21
CA ASN A 55 -3.55 -2.76 -13.74
C ASN A 55 -4.09 -1.43 -14.29
N PHE A 56 -3.22 -0.55 -14.79
CA PHE A 56 -3.62 0.76 -15.30
C PHE A 56 -3.20 0.98 -16.75
N TYR A 57 -1.89 1.08 -17.03
CA TYR A 57 -1.42 1.43 -18.38
C TYR A 57 -1.84 0.41 -19.46
N ASP A 58 -1.74 -0.89 -19.16
CA ASP A 58 -2.05 -1.94 -20.13
C ASP A 58 -3.56 -2.23 -20.23
N LYS A 59 -4.34 -1.80 -19.23
CA LYS A 59 -5.78 -2.08 -19.12
C LYS A 59 -6.64 -1.01 -19.80
N TYR A 60 -6.17 0.22 -19.84
CA TYR A 60 -6.94 1.36 -20.33
C TYR A 60 -6.28 2.02 -21.53
N ASP A 61 -7.02 2.11 -22.62
CA ASP A 61 -6.66 2.94 -23.78
C ASP A 61 -6.82 4.44 -23.46
N VAL A 62 -5.81 5.24 -23.82
CA VAL A 62 -5.74 6.67 -23.49
C VAL A 62 -6.76 7.52 -24.23
N GLU A 63 -7.15 7.14 -25.45
CA GLU A 63 -8.10 7.89 -26.25
C GLU A 63 -9.55 7.58 -25.85
N ILE A 64 -9.81 6.32 -25.49
CA ILE A 64 -11.14 5.85 -25.07
C ILE A 64 -11.43 6.22 -23.61
N TYR A 65 -10.45 6.08 -22.70
CA TYR A 65 -10.66 6.21 -21.25
C TYR A 65 -9.99 7.46 -20.65
N LYS A 66 -10.18 8.61 -21.31
CA LYS A 66 -9.56 9.90 -20.90
C LYS A 66 -9.78 10.25 -19.42
N GLU A 67 -10.99 10.02 -18.90
CA GLU A 67 -11.28 10.30 -17.48
C GLU A 67 -10.49 9.43 -16.51
N VAL A 68 -10.25 8.15 -16.86
CA VAL A 68 -9.44 7.25 -16.05
C VAL A 68 -7.99 7.75 -16.03
N TYR A 69 -7.50 8.19 -17.19
CA TYR A 69 -6.18 8.78 -17.28
C TYR A 69 -6.03 10.05 -16.44
N GLU A 70 -6.99 10.98 -16.54
CA GLU A 70 -6.96 12.23 -15.78
C GLU A 70 -7.06 12.00 -14.27
N LYS A 71 -8.00 11.16 -13.82
CA LYS A 71 -8.26 10.95 -12.39
C LYS A 71 -7.16 10.11 -11.72
N TYR A 72 -6.62 9.12 -12.42
CA TYR A 72 -5.78 8.08 -11.82
C TYR A 72 -4.40 7.99 -12.46
N ILE A 73 -4.32 7.74 -13.77
CA ILE A 73 -3.05 7.35 -14.40
C ILE A 73 -2.02 8.48 -14.44
N ASN A 74 -2.47 9.69 -14.75
CA ASN A 74 -1.67 10.92 -14.78
C ASN A 74 -1.58 11.60 -13.41
N ASN A 75 -2.29 11.07 -12.40
CA ASN A 75 -2.29 11.61 -11.06
C ASN A 75 -1.17 10.96 -10.23
N GLU A 76 -0.06 11.67 -10.08
CA GLU A 76 1.11 11.16 -9.35
C GLU A 76 0.81 10.80 -7.89
N LYS A 77 -0.14 11.49 -7.22
CA LYS A 77 -0.55 11.12 -5.85
C LYS A 77 -1.24 9.76 -5.83
N PHE A 78 -2.10 9.51 -6.81
CA PHE A 78 -2.76 8.21 -6.95
C PHE A 78 -1.73 7.12 -7.28
N LYS A 79 -0.83 7.39 -8.23
CA LYS A 79 0.25 6.47 -8.59
C LYS A 79 1.11 6.07 -7.40
N HIS A 80 1.52 7.02 -6.56
CA HIS A 80 2.25 6.73 -5.32
C HIS A 80 1.44 5.88 -4.35
N LYS A 81 0.14 6.20 -4.16
CA LYS A 81 -0.76 5.40 -3.32
C LYS A 81 -0.92 3.96 -3.83
N ALA A 82 -1.10 3.78 -5.13
CA ALA A 82 -1.23 2.45 -5.75
C ALA A 82 0.06 1.63 -5.61
N LYS A 83 1.22 2.25 -5.87
CA LYS A 83 2.52 1.59 -5.69
C LYS A 83 2.81 1.22 -4.24
N PHE A 84 2.38 2.05 -3.30
CA PHE A 84 2.43 1.72 -1.87
C PHE A 84 1.53 0.51 -1.55
N ILE A 85 0.32 0.42 -2.11
CA ILE A 85 -0.52 -0.78 -1.92
C ILE A 85 0.20 -2.03 -2.44
N TYR A 86 0.78 -1.98 -3.65
CA TYR A 86 1.55 -3.11 -4.19
C TYR A 86 2.80 -3.45 -3.38
N SER A 87 3.38 -2.50 -2.63
CA SER A 87 4.57 -2.78 -1.83
C SER A 87 4.26 -3.52 -0.54
N ILE A 88 3.03 -3.39 -0.02
CA ILE A 88 2.64 -3.97 1.28
C ILE A 88 1.64 -5.12 1.19
N ILE A 89 0.90 -5.24 0.07
CA ILE A 89 -0.05 -6.31 -0.15
C ILE A 89 0.56 -7.38 -1.04
N ASP A 90 0.46 -8.63 -0.61
CA ASP A 90 0.81 -9.78 -1.42
C ASP A 90 -0.35 -10.13 -2.36
N TYR A 91 -0.08 -10.22 -3.66
CA TYR A 91 -1.12 -10.45 -4.66
C TYR A 91 -1.77 -11.82 -4.52
N ASP A 92 -0.99 -12.88 -4.34
CA ASP A 92 -1.52 -14.23 -4.28
C ASP A 92 -2.34 -14.41 -3.00
N LYS A 93 -1.87 -13.87 -1.87
CA LYS A 93 -2.64 -13.86 -0.63
C LYS A 93 -3.93 -13.03 -0.75
N TYR A 94 -3.89 -11.92 -1.48
CA TYR A 94 -5.06 -11.08 -1.73
C TYR A 94 -6.12 -11.80 -2.57
N VAL A 95 -5.72 -12.49 -3.65
CA VAL A 95 -6.62 -13.31 -4.45
C VAL A 95 -7.30 -14.37 -3.59
N ASP A 96 -6.52 -15.10 -2.79
CA ASP A 96 -7.01 -16.09 -1.84
C ASP A 96 -8.03 -15.50 -0.83
N PHE A 97 -7.76 -14.29 -0.36
CA PHE A 97 -8.64 -13.58 0.58
C PHE A 97 -9.97 -13.23 -0.08
N VAL A 98 -9.95 -12.72 -1.31
CA VAL A 98 -11.18 -12.37 -2.06
C VAL A 98 -12.02 -13.61 -2.35
N GLU A 99 -11.41 -14.72 -2.73
CA GLU A 99 -12.13 -15.98 -3.00
C GLU A 99 -12.84 -16.52 -1.75
N LYS A 100 -12.18 -16.41 -0.58
CA LYS A 100 -12.73 -16.87 0.71
C LYS A 100 -13.76 -15.91 1.30
N ASN A 101 -13.75 -14.64 0.89
CA ASN A 101 -14.59 -13.57 1.45
C ASN A 101 -15.39 -12.86 0.34
N GLN A 102 -16.30 -13.59 -0.30
CA GLN A 102 -17.14 -13.05 -1.39
C GLN A 102 -18.02 -11.87 -0.97
N THR A 103 -18.29 -11.69 0.32
CA THR A 103 -19.02 -10.56 0.88
C THR A 103 -18.34 -10.09 2.15
N ILE A 104 -18.16 -8.77 2.28
CA ILE A 104 -17.60 -8.12 3.45
C ILE A 104 -18.69 -7.22 4.03
N GLU A 105 -19.13 -7.50 5.25
CA GLU A 105 -20.23 -6.75 5.87
C GLU A 105 -19.81 -5.34 6.28
N ASN A 106 -18.60 -5.16 6.82
CA ASN A 106 -18.10 -3.89 7.34
C ASN A 106 -16.77 -3.47 6.70
N PRO A 107 -16.72 -3.18 5.38
CA PRO A 107 -15.47 -2.87 4.68
C PRO A 107 -14.77 -1.61 5.20
N ASN A 108 -15.51 -0.70 5.84
CA ASN A 108 -14.96 0.53 6.43
C ASN A 108 -14.13 0.28 7.70
N GLU A 109 -14.26 -0.89 8.34
CA GLU A 109 -13.46 -1.25 9.52
C GLU A 109 -12.13 -1.91 9.15
N LEU A 110 -12.06 -2.48 7.95
CA LEU A 110 -10.88 -3.12 7.39
C LEU A 110 -9.89 -2.07 6.90
N ILE A 111 -9.06 -1.59 7.82
CA ILE A 111 -8.15 -0.47 7.61
C ILE A 111 -6.67 -0.89 7.76
N ILE A 112 -5.82 -0.32 6.90
CA ILE A 112 -4.37 -0.26 7.06
C ILE A 112 -3.94 1.21 7.14
N SER A 113 -3.33 1.60 8.25
CA SER A 113 -2.70 2.90 8.42
C SER A 113 -1.18 2.78 8.36
N TYR A 114 -0.55 3.71 7.65
CA TYR A 114 0.90 3.85 7.56
C TYR A 114 1.33 5.27 7.92
N SER A 115 2.29 5.36 8.82
CA SER A 115 2.87 6.61 9.31
C SER A 115 4.39 6.49 9.35
N VAL A 116 5.07 7.63 9.22
CA VAL A 116 6.49 7.74 9.54
C VAL A 116 6.62 8.38 10.91
N VAL A 117 7.43 7.76 11.78
CA VAL A 117 7.74 8.28 13.12
C VAL A 117 9.23 8.54 13.20
N ASP A 118 9.64 9.69 13.74
CA ASP A 118 11.05 9.98 13.98
C ASP A 118 11.48 9.78 15.44
N SER A 119 12.79 9.87 15.69
CA SER A 119 13.38 9.76 17.02
C SER A 119 12.97 10.87 17.99
N ASP A 120 12.45 11.98 17.49
CA ASP A 120 11.98 13.11 18.31
C ASP A 120 10.49 12.95 18.69
N GLY A 121 9.85 11.87 18.24
CA GLY A 121 8.47 11.53 18.55
C GLY A 121 7.45 12.17 17.60
N VAL A 122 7.88 12.80 16.50
CA VAL A 122 6.99 13.33 15.47
C VAL A 122 6.40 12.15 14.69
N LYS A 123 5.06 12.08 14.62
CA LYS A 123 4.31 11.11 13.82
C LYS A 123 3.63 11.84 12.65
N ILE A 124 3.94 11.42 11.43
CA ILE A 124 3.25 11.89 10.22
C ILE A 124 2.45 10.72 9.64
N ASN A 125 1.13 10.84 9.62
CA ASN A 125 0.28 9.88 8.91
C ASN A 125 0.40 10.12 7.40
N ILE A 126 0.79 9.09 6.66
CA ILE A 126 0.96 9.16 5.21
C ILE A 126 -0.27 8.60 4.51
N TYR A 127 -0.72 7.42 4.95
CA TYR A 127 -1.87 6.75 4.37
C TYR A 127 -2.79 6.19 5.45
N ASN A 128 -4.08 6.23 5.14
CA ASN A 128 -5.14 5.51 5.80
C ASN A 128 -5.97 4.84 4.69
N LEU A 129 -5.86 3.53 4.56
CA LEU A 129 -6.39 2.74 3.46
C LEU A 129 -7.50 1.82 3.96
N GLY A 130 -8.65 1.82 3.30
CA GLY A 130 -9.66 0.79 3.49
C GLY A 130 -9.45 -0.39 2.54
N ILE A 131 -10.13 -1.52 2.80
CA ILE A 131 -10.16 -2.65 1.86
C ILE A 131 -10.65 -2.23 0.46
N SER A 132 -11.53 -1.24 0.37
CA SER A 132 -12.00 -0.67 -0.91
C SER A 132 -10.89 0.00 -1.71
N ASP A 133 -9.92 0.64 -1.05
CA ASP A 133 -8.75 1.23 -1.74
C ASP A 133 -7.85 0.14 -2.31
N ILE A 134 -7.65 -0.94 -1.53
CA ILE A 134 -6.86 -2.10 -1.95
C ILE A 134 -7.54 -2.77 -3.15
N ALA A 135 -8.85 -3.03 -3.03
CA ALA A 135 -9.64 -3.66 -4.08
C ALA A 135 -9.77 -2.82 -5.35
N PHE A 136 -9.72 -1.49 -5.26
CA PHE A 136 -9.72 -0.62 -6.43
C PHE A 136 -8.42 -0.71 -7.25
N VAL A 137 -7.30 -1.00 -6.58
CA VAL A 137 -5.96 -1.00 -7.19
C VAL A 137 -5.63 -2.35 -7.84
N PHE A 138 -6.20 -3.45 -7.36
CA PHE A 138 -6.06 -4.80 -7.95
C PHE A 138 -7.13 -5.11 -9.00
#